data_AF-A0A7Y9MVF6-F1
#
_entry.id   AF-A0A7Y9MVF6-F1
#
_cell.length_a   1.000
_cell.length_b   1.000
_cell.length_c   1.000
_cell.angle_alpha   90.00
_cell.angle_beta   90.00
_cell.angle_gamma   90.00
#
_symmetry.space_group_name_H-M   'P 1'
#
loop_
_entity.id
_entity.type
_entity.pdbx_description
1 polymer ?
#
loop_
_entity_poly.entity_id
_entity_poly.type
_entity_poly.pdbx_seq_one_letter_code
_entity_poly.pdbx_strand_id
1 'polypeptide(L)' 'MTSPLENLSGPGKQLSAEPTDQREFDGLIRSGLARLGDAKNATLALESRFDLACNAACRIDFGMH' A
#
# COMPACT_ATOMS: atom_id res chain seq x y z
N MET A 1 9.08 21.01 -11.67
CA MET A 1 8.81 20.16 -12.85
C MET A 1 7.62 19.29 -12.49
N THR A 2 6.66 19.12 -13.39
CA THR A 2 5.52 18.23 -13.15
C THR A 2 5.95 16.77 -13.24
N SER A 3 5.47 15.94 -12.33
CA SER A 3 5.75 14.51 -12.31
C SER A 3 5.14 13.82 -13.55
N PRO A 4 5.67 12.66 -13.97
CA PRO A 4 5.07 11.88 -15.06
C PRO A 4 3.58 11.56 -14.86
N LEU A 5 3.12 11.45 -13.60
CA LEU A 5 1.71 11.18 -13.27
C LEU A 5 0.82 12.42 -13.46
N GLU A 6 1.33 13.60 -13.11
CA GLU A 6 0.61 14.87 -13.35
C GLU A 6 0.42 15.12 -14.85
N ASN A 7 1.35 14.65 -15.68
CA ASN A 7 1.22 14.73 -17.13
C ASN A 7 0.06 13.88 -17.69
N LEU A 8 -0.45 12.92 -16.93
CA LEU A 8 -1.59 12.08 -17.31
C LEU A 8 -2.95 12.64 -16.85
N SER A 9 -2.95 13.72 -16.03
CA SER A 9 -4.15 14.35 -15.50
C SER A 9 -4.52 15.66 -16.21
N GLY A 10 -5.82 15.99 -16.25
CA GLY A 10 -6.35 17.25 -16.81
C GLY A 10 -7.34 17.08 -17.97
N PRO A 11 -7.85 18.19 -18.56
CA PRO A 11 -8.88 18.15 -19.59
C PRO A 11 -8.47 17.31 -20.80
N GLY A 12 -9.31 16.33 -21.16
CA GLY A 12 -9.08 15.43 -22.30
C GLY A 12 -8.06 14.31 -22.06
N LYS A 13 -7.55 14.13 -20.84
CA LYS A 13 -6.63 13.04 -20.48
C LYS A 13 -7.32 11.91 -19.73
N GLN A 14 -6.62 10.78 -19.62
CA GLN A 14 -7.18 9.52 -19.11
C GLN A 14 -7.36 9.48 -17.59
N LEU A 15 -6.61 10.29 -16.84
CA LEU A 15 -6.65 10.26 -15.38
C LEU A 15 -7.28 11.54 -14.81
N SER A 16 -8.05 11.37 -13.74
CA SER A 16 -8.43 12.47 -12.87
C SER A 16 -7.37 12.65 -11.79
N ALA A 17 -7.05 13.90 -11.47
CA ALA A 17 -6.24 14.18 -10.29
C ALA A 17 -7.10 13.95 -9.04
N GLU A 18 -6.65 13.07 -8.16
CA GLU A 18 -7.29 12.83 -6.86
C GLU A 18 -6.35 13.28 -5.74
N PRO A 19 -6.86 14.00 -4.72
CA PRO A 19 -6.07 14.32 -3.55
C PRO A 19 -5.80 13.05 -2.73
N THR A 20 -4.69 13.02 -2.01
CA THR A 20 -4.42 11.94 -1.05
C THR A 20 -5.54 11.87 -0.01
N ASP A 21 -6.17 10.70 0.15
CA ASP A 21 -7.13 10.45 1.22
C ASP A 21 -6.41 9.82 2.43
N GLN A 22 -6.37 10.57 3.53
CA GLN A 22 -5.73 10.12 4.77
C GLN A 22 -6.37 8.83 5.33
N ARG A 23 -7.68 8.63 5.17
CA ARG A 23 -8.37 7.43 5.67
C ARG A 23 -7.98 6.19 4.88
N GLU A 24 -7.81 6.33 3.57
CA GLU A 24 -7.33 5.26 2.72
C GLU A 24 -5.89 4.91 3.06
N PHE A 25 -5.05 5.92 3.25
CA PHE A 25 -3.68 5.74 3.70
C PHE A 25 -3.60 5.03 5.05
N ASP A 26 -4.34 5.51 6.06
CA ASP A 26 -4.37 4.85 7.38
C ASP A 26 -4.92 3.42 7.27
N GLY A 27 -5.89 3.18 6.39
CA GLY A 27 -6.41 1.86 6.06
C GLY A 27 -5.34 0.94 5.48
N LEU A 28 -4.49 1.47 4.60
CA LEU A 28 -3.37 0.76 4.01
C LEU A 28 -2.36 0.33 5.09
N ILE A 29 -1.98 1.24 5.99
CA ILE A 29 -1.07 0.94 7.11
C ILE A 29 -1.67 -0.12 8.03
N ARG A 30 -2.93 0.05 8.47
CA ARG A 30 -3.63 -0.93 9.31
C ARG A 30 -3.65 -2.32 8.66
N SER A 31 -3.90 -2.38 7.35
CA SER A 31 -3.91 -3.61 6.58
C SER A 31 -2.52 -4.26 6.49
N GLY A 32 -1.45 -3.46 6.38
CA GLY A 32 -0.07 -3.94 6.46
C GLY A 32 0.25 -4.57 7.82
N LEU A 33 -0.09 -3.88 8.91
CA LEU A 33 0.13 -4.37 10.28
C LEU A 33 -0.63 -5.67 10.57
N ALA A 34 -1.86 -5.79 10.08
CA ALA A 34 -2.64 -7.02 10.20
C ALA A 34 -1.94 -8.20 9.51
N ARG A 35 -1.52 -8.04 8.25
CA ARG A 35 -0.78 -9.09 7.51
C ARG A 35 0.54 -9.47 8.19
N LEU A 36 1.23 -8.50 8.79
CA LEU A 36 2.45 -8.76 9.56
C LEU A 36 2.16 -9.61 10.82
N GLY A 37 1.02 -9.38 11.47
CA GLY A 37 0.52 -10.24 12.55
C GLY A 37 0.24 -11.66 12.05
N ASP A 38 -0.50 -11.78 10.95
CA ASP A 38 -0.88 -13.07 10.37
C ASP A 38 0.32 -13.89 9.87
N ALA A 39 1.38 -13.23 9.38
CA ALA A 39 2.63 -13.89 8.98
C ALA A 39 3.30 -14.68 10.14
N LYS A 40 2.97 -14.36 11.39
CA LYS A 40 3.47 -15.08 12.58
C LYS A 40 2.67 -16.34 12.89
N ASN A 41 1.54 -16.58 12.22
CA ASN A 41 0.73 -17.77 12.44
C ASN A 41 1.46 -19.04 11.97
N ALA A 42 1.91 -19.85 12.93
CA ALA A 42 2.66 -21.08 12.67
C ALA A 42 1.81 -22.21 12.07
N THR A 43 0.48 -22.09 12.01
CA THR A 43 -0.39 -23.06 11.33
C THR A 43 -0.36 -22.91 9.82
N LEU A 44 0.15 -21.79 9.30
CA LEU A 44 0.30 -21.55 7.86
C LEU A 44 1.62 -22.14 7.34
N ALA A 45 1.63 -22.51 6.07
CA ALA A 45 2.85 -22.87 5.35
C ALA A 45 3.85 -21.72 5.37
N LEU A 46 5.15 -22.05 5.29
CA LEU A 46 6.22 -21.05 5.36
C LEU A 46 6.11 -20.05 4.20
N GLU A 47 5.74 -20.52 3.01
CA GLU A 47 5.53 -19.72 1.81
C GLU A 47 4.41 -18.70 1.99
N SER A 48 3.29 -19.10 2.60
CA SER A 48 2.18 -18.19 2.88
C SER A 48 2.56 -17.13 3.91
N ARG A 49 3.35 -17.50 4.92
CA ARG A 49 3.85 -16.56 5.93
C ARG A 49 4.81 -15.54 5.31
N PHE A 50 5.66 -15.98 4.40
CA PHE A 50 6.56 -15.10 3.66
C PHE A 50 5.79 -14.12 2.78
N ASP A 51 4.80 -14.59 2.01
CA ASP A 51 3.95 -13.73 1.17
C ASP A 51 3.25 -12.64 2.01
N LEU A 52 2.68 -13.01 3.15
CA LEU A 52 2.04 -12.06 4.07
C LEU A 52 3.02 -11.01 4.60
N ALA A 53 4.25 -11.41 4.97
CA ALA A 53 5.28 -10.49 5.46
C ALA A 53 5.76 -9.52 4.36
N CYS A 54 5.98 -10.00 3.14
CA CYS A 54 6.35 -9.16 2.00
C CYS A 54 5.25 -8.17 1.62
N ASN A 55 3.99 -8.64 1.55
CA ASN A 55 2.84 -7.78 1.29
C ASN A 55 2.59 -6.76 2.40
N ALA A 56 2.98 -7.07 3.65
CA ALA A 56 2.94 -6.12 4.76
C ALA A 56 4.00 -5.02 4.62
N ALA A 57 5.25 -5.38 4.30
CA ALA A 57 6.37 -4.43 4.21
C ALA A 57 6.10 -3.32 3.19
N CYS A 58 5.60 -3.65 1.99
CA CYS A 58 5.26 -2.67 0.95
C CYS A 58 4.22 -1.63 1.40
N ARG A 59 3.37 -1.98 2.37
CA ARG A 59 2.30 -1.10 2.89
C ARG A 59 2.72 -0.28 4.08
N ILE A 60 3.67 -0.78 4.88
CA ILE A 60 4.15 -0.10 6.10
C ILE A 60 5.26 0.90 5.76
N ASP A 61 6.12 0.60 4.77
CA ASP A 61 7.25 1.45 4.38
C ASP A 61 6.81 2.88 3.99
N PHE A 62 5.62 3.01 3.40
CA PHE A 62 5.01 4.30 3.06
C PHE A 62 4.66 5.20 4.26
N GLY A 63 4.52 4.65 5.47
CA GLY A 63 4.10 5.38 6.68
C GLY A 63 5.21 5.68 7.69
N MET A 64 6.47 5.38 7.36
CA MET A 64 7.62 5.62 8.25
C MET A 64 8.41 6.91 7.94
N HIS A 65 7.93 7.73 7.00
CA HIS A 65 8.47 9.05 6.65
C HIS A 65 7.48 10.15 7.02
#